data_AF-K1UIP4-F1
#
_entry.id   AF-K1UIP4-F1
#
_cell.length_a   1.000
_cell.length_b   1.000
_cell.length_c   1.000
_cell.angle_alpha   90.00
_cell.angle_beta   90.00
_cell.angle_gamma   90.00
#
_symmetry.space_group_name_H-M   'P 1'
#
loop_
_entity.id
_entity.type
_entity.pdbx_description
1 polymer ?
#
loop_
_entity_poly.entity_id
_entity_poly.type
_entity_poly.pdbx_seq_one_letter_code
_entity_poly.pdbx_strand_id
1 'polypeptide(L)'
;GGTFSKTIAFEDVNYRLAGPEDQRSIFESLCDFYNGYDPTIGVQVTLDSRSGGSAADEMFGITRQGNDLDPIRDEAVDILRMQYKRGNNGYVKTKYVTLTIEAENLPAARARFARIETDTLNRLKVMGAAAHVLDGKDGWSCFTISFTRRAGSSPLNGTGSRPAAFR
;
A
#
# COMPACT_ATOMS: atom_id res chain seq x y z
N GLY A 1 -17.42 19.01 -13.37
CA GLY A 1 -17.02 17.85 -12.58
C GLY A 1 -15.61 18.05 -12.08
N GLY A 2 -15.29 17.47 -10.94
CA GLY A 2 -13.94 17.44 -10.39
C GLY A 2 -13.50 16.01 -10.15
N THR A 3 -12.18 15.86 -10.04
CA THR A 3 -11.53 14.62 -9.64
C THR A 3 -11.60 14.48 -8.13
N PHE A 4 -12.06 13.33 -7.66
CA PHE A 4 -12.10 12.98 -6.25
C PHE A 4 -11.33 11.69 -6.01
N SER A 5 -10.66 11.59 -4.86
CA SER A 5 -9.86 10.43 -4.48
C SER A 5 -10.25 9.91 -3.10
N LYS A 6 -10.15 8.60 -2.89
CA LYS A 6 -10.30 7.96 -1.58
C LYS A 6 -9.20 6.92 -1.36
N THR A 7 -8.61 6.91 -0.17
CA THR A 7 -7.50 6.01 0.17
C THR A 7 -7.90 5.02 1.24
N ILE A 8 -7.50 3.76 1.05
CA ILE A 8 -7.71 2.65 1.98
C ILE A 8 -6.35 2.08 2.32
N ALA A 9 -6.05 1.98 3.62
CA ALA A 9 -4.87 1.30 4.11
C ALA A 9 -5.17 -0.18 4.31
N PHE A 10 -4.22 -1.05 3.97
CA PHE A 10 -4.37 -2.49 4.13
C PHE A 10 -3.09 -3.17 4.60
N GLU A 11 -3.26 -4.29 5.28
CA GLU A 11 -2.17 -5.10 5.85
C GLU A 11 -1.54 -6.04 4.80
N ASP A 12 -0.37 -6.57 5.14
CA ASP A 12 0.31 -7.54 4.29
C ASP A 12 -0.32 -8.93 4.38
N VAL A 13 -0.22 -9.69 3.29
CA VAL A 13 -0.62 -11.09 3.23
C VAL A 13 0.66 -11.92 3.05
N ASN A 14 0.86 -12.92 3.92
CA ASN A 14 2.09 -13.71 3.96
C ASN A 14 2.17 -14.75 2.83
N TYR A 15 2.34 -14.29 1.59
CA TYR A 15 2.41 -15.16 0.41
C TYR A 15 3.53 -16.22 0.48
N ARG A 16 4.72 -15.84 0.95
CA ARG A 16 5.90 -16.73 0.96
C ARG A 16 5.75 -17.92 1.89
N LEU A 17 5.05 -17.76 3.01
CA LEU A 17 4.84 -18.81 4.01
C LEU A 17 3.53 -19.58 3.78
N ALA A 18 2.68 -19.10 2.87
CA ALA A 18 1.44 -19.75 2.50
C ALA A 18 1.72 -21.07 1.76
N GLY A 19 0.83 -22.06 1.91
CA GLY A 19 0.90 -23.31 1.16
C GLY A 19 0.64 -23.09 -0.34
N PRO A 20 0.94 -24.08 -1.20
CA PRO A 20 0.78 -23.94 -2.66
C PRO A 20 -0.65 -23.57 -3.11
N GLU A 21 -1.67 -24.13 -2.45
CA GLU A 21 -3.07 -23.82 -2.76
C GLU A 21 -3.46 -22.41 -2.29
N ASP A 22 -3.00 -21.99 -1.11
CA ASP A 22 -3.20 -20.62 -0.61
C ASP A 22 -2.49 -19.59 -1.49
N GLN A 23 -1.28 -19.89 -1.97
CA GLN A 23 -0.56 -19.04 -2.92
C GLN A 23 -1.34 -18.85 -4.23
N ARG A 24 -1.98 -19.92 -4.74
CA ARG A 24 -2.85 -19.81 -5.92
C ARG A 24 -4.06 -18.92 -5.62
N SER A 25 -4.74 -19.15 -4.50
CA SER A 25 -5.89 -18.36 -4.06
C SER A 25 -5.57 -16.87 -3.87
N ILE A 26 -4.42 -16.54 -3.25
CA ILE A 26 -3.96 -15.16 -3.07
C ILE A 26 -3.69 -14.51 -4.44
N PHE A 27 -3.08 -15.24 -5.37
CA PHE A 27 -2.80 -14.72 -6.71
C PHE A 27 -4.09 -14.44 -7.51
N GLU A 28 -5.05 -15.36 -7.46
CA GLU A 28 -6.36 -15.18 -8.10
C GLU A 28 -7.11 -13.98 -7.48
N SER A 29 -7.12 -13.88 -6.15
CA SER A 29 -7.71 -12.75 -5.44
C SER A 29 -7.06 -11.42 -5.82
N LEU A 30 -5.75 -11.41 -6.06
CA LEU A 30 -5.02 -10.22 -6.50
C LEU A 30 -5.39 -9.83 -7.94
N CYS A 31 -5.56 -10.81 -8.83
CA CYS A 31 -6.06 -10.57 -10.18
C CYS A 31 -7.48 -9.99 -10.16
N ASP A 32 -8.37 -10.56 -9.34
CA ASP A 32 -9.75 -10.06 -9.18
C ASP A 32 -9.77 -8.64 -8.63
N PHE A 33 -8.87 -8.34 -7.68
CA PHE A 33 -8.68 -7.00 -7.14
C PHE A 33 -8.39 -5.99 -8.24
N TYR A 34 -7.34 -6.19 -9.04
CA TYR A 34 -6.96 -5.25 -10.09
C TYR A 34 -7.97 -5.17 -11.23
N ASN A 35 -8.56 -6.30 -11.63
CA ASN A 35 -9.39 -6.37 -12.84
C ASN A 35 -10.85 -6.00 -12.63
N GLY A 36 -11.33 -6.00 -11.38
CA GLY A 36 -12.76 -5.79 -11.15
C GLY A 36 -13.17 -4.33 -10.92
N TYR A 37 -12.31 -3.36 -11.23
CA TYR A 37 -12.68 -1.94 -11.26
C TYR A 37 -13.18 -1.54 -12.65
N ASP A 38 -14.14 -0.62 -12.69
CA ASP A 38 -14.55 0.02 -13.94
C ASP A 38 -13.38 0.81 -14.56
N PRO A 39 -13.17 0.81 -15.89
CA PRO A 39 -12.04 1.50 -16.53
C PRO A 39 -11.97 3.01 -16.26
N THR A 40 -13.06 3.64 -15.82
CA THR A 40 -13.10 5.06 -15.45
C THR A 40 -12.55 5.34 -14.05
N ILE A 41 -12.28 4.30 -13.25
CA ILE A 41 -11.73 4.41 -11.90
C ILE A 41 -10.20 4.31 -11.99
N GLY A 42 -9.51 5.37 -11.57
CA GLY A 42 -8.07 5.33 -11.39
C GLY A 42 -7.71 4.54 -10.14
N VAL A 43 -6.86 3.52 -10.28
CA VAL A 43 -6.39 2.67 -9.17
C VAL A 43 -4.89 2.85 -9.02
N GLN A 44 -4.45 3.27 -7.83
CA GLN A 44 -3.04 3.40 -7.48
C GLN A 44 -2.74 2.63 -6.21
N VAL A 45 -1.76 1.72 -6.25
CA VAL A 45 -1.27 1.02 -5.05
C VAL A 45 0.07 1.63 -4.65
N THR A 46 0.19 2.02 -3.38
CA THR A 46 1.40 2.62 -2.80
C THR A 46 1.90 1.74 -1.66
N LEU A 47 3.20 1.46 -1.65
CA LEU A 47 3.89 0.78 -0.56
C LEU A 47 4.80 1.79 0.14
N ASP A 48 4.50 2.11 1.39
CA ASP A 48 5.40 2.87 2.25
C ASP A 48 6.16 1.89 3.15
N SER A 49 7.48 1.86 3.03
CA SER A 49 8.35 0.99 3.82
C SER A 49 9.23 1.84 4.71
N ARG A 50 8.79 2.03 5.96
CA ARG A 50 9.57 2.80 6.94
C ARG A 50 10.46 1.86 7.74
N SER A 51 11.77 2.13 7.75
CA SER A 51 12.68 1.42 8.64
C SER A 51 12.35 1.78 10.09
N GLY A 52 11.89 0.81 10.89
CA GLY A 52 11.60 0.94 12.32
C GLY A 52 12.85 1.12 13.20
N GLY A 53 13.89 1.76 12.66
CA GLY A 53 15.21 1.88 13.28
C GLY A 53 15.21 2.61 14.62
N SER A 54 14.19 3.41 14.94
CA SER A 54 14.09 4.13 16.21
C SER A 54 13.26 3.43 17.29
N ALA A 55 12.41 2.46 16.94
CA ALA A 55 11.57 1.76 17.92
C ALA A 55 12.28 0.58 18.60
N ALA A 56 13.37 0.09 17.99
CA ALA A 56 14.11 -1.06 18.50
C ALA A 56 14.79 -0.78 19.86
N ASP A 57 15.32 0.43 20.06
CA ASP A 57 16.05 0.78 21.28
C ASP A 57 15.15 0.85 22.53
N GLU A 58 13.88 1.26 22.39
CA GLU A 58 12.92 1.22 23.50
C GLU A 58 12.36 -0.20 23.75
N MET A 59 12.32 -1.04 22.72
CA MET A 59 11.63 -2.33 22.77
C MET A 59 12.44 -3.45 23.45
N PHE A 60 13.78 -3.38 23.45
CA PHE A 60 14.61 -4.40 24.09
C PHE A 60 14.64 -4.28 25.62
N GLY A 61 14.37 -3.09 26.19
CA GLY A 61 14.28 -2.88 27.64
C GLY A 61 15.56 -3.17 28.44
N ILE A 62 16.70 -3.44 27.80
CA ILE A 62 17.99 -3.69 28.43
C ILE A 62 18.75 -2.37 28.49
N THR A 63 18.79 -1.77 29.68
CA THR A 63 19.53 -0.54 29.96
C THR A 63 20.72 -0.81 30.88
N ARG A 64 21.74 0.05 30.81
CA ARG A 64 22.87 0.00 31.73
C ARG A 64 22.41 0.26 33.17
N GLN A 65 23.03 -0.44 34.11
CA GLN A 65 22.71 -0.33 35.54
C GLN A 65 23.88 0.20 36.37
N GLY A 66 25.02 0.53 35.75
CA GLY A 66 26.19 1.07 36.41
C GLY A 66 27.00 0.02 37.17
N ASN A 67 26.98 -1.24 36.71
CA ASN A 67 27.71 -2.33 37.34
C ASN A 67 28.52 -3.15 36.33
N ASP A 68 29.34 -4.07 36.82
CA ASP A 68 30.29 -4.86 36.02
C ASP A 68 29.64 -5.75 34.96
N LEU A 69 28.30 -5.86 34.95
CA LEU A 69 27.54 -6.59 33.93
C LEU A 69 27.15 -5.72 32.72
N ASP A 70 27.38 -4.40 32.77
CA ASP A 70 27.05 -3.48 31.68
C ASP A 70 27.72 -3.84 30.33
N PRO A 71 28.99 -4.29 30.28
CA PRO A 71 29.59 -4.75 29.01
C PRO A 71 28.83 -5.94 28.38
N ILE A 72 28.30 -6.84 29.21
CA ILE A 72 27.51 -8.01 28.75
C ILE A 72 26.13 -7.55 28.25
N ARG A 73 25.53 -6.56 28.90
CA ARG A 73 24.26 -5.95 28.46
C ARG A 73 24.39 -5.26 27.11
N ASP A 74 25.49 -4.54 26.89
CA ASP A 74 25.77 -3.88 25.61
C ASP A 74 25.90 -4.92 24.47
N GLU A 75 26.63 -6.01 24.71
CA GLU A 75 26.77 -7.11 23.74
C GLU A 75 25.42 -7.79 23.44
N ALA A 76 24.60 -8.03 24.48
CA ALA A 76 23.27 -8.60 24.32
C ALA A 76 22.34 -7.70 23.48
N VAL A 77 22.37 -6.38 23.72
CA VAL A 77 21.63 -5.39 22.92
C VAL A 77 22.11 -5.40 21.47
N ASP A 78 23.41 -5.47 21.23
CA ASP A 78 23.96 -5.50 19.88
C ASP A 78 23.62 -6.79 19.12
N ILE A 79 23.59 -7.95 19.80
CA ILE A 79 23.08 -9.20 19.23
C ILE A 79 21.60 -9.07 18.86
N LEU A 80 20.77 -8.54 19.77
CA LEU A 80 19.34 -8.35 19.52
C LEU A 80 19.08 -7.37 18.36
N ARG A 81 19.84 -6.27 18.28
CA ARG A 81 19.82 -5.35 17.14
C ARG A 81 20.22 -6.03 15.85
N MET A 82 21.27 -6.85 15.87
CA MET A 82 21.75 -7.57 14.69
C MET A 82 20.73 -8.58 14.19
N GLN A 83 20.06 -9.31 15.09
CA GLN A 83 18.97 -10.23 14.74
C GLN A 83 17.75 -9.48 14.22
N TYR A 84 17.39 -8.36 14.85
CA TYR A 84 16.28 -7.51 14.42
C TYR A 84 16.52 -6.92 13.02
N LYS A 85 17.74 -6.44 12.74
CA LYS A 85 18.16 -5.93 11.43
C LYS A 85 18.28 -7.03 10.36
N ARG A 86 18.66 -8.25 10.74
CA ARG A 86 18.77 -9.40 9.81
C ARG A 86 17.42 -10.04 9.49
N GLY A 87 16.42 -9.89 10.36
CA GLY A 87 15.04 -10.31 10.09
C GLY A 87 14.31 -9.35 9.14
N ASN A 88 13.20 -9.81 8.56
CA ASN A 88 12.25 -8.95 7.81
C ASN A 88 11.47 -7.98 8.75
N ASN A 89 11.88 -7.85 10.01
CA ASN A 89 11.13 -7.23 11.11
C ASN A 89 11.47 -5.75 11.33
N GLY A 90 12.44 -5.19 10.59
CA GLY A 90 12.85 -3.80 10.71
C GLY A 90 12.07 -2.82 9.83
N TYR A 91 11.06 -3.26 9.07
CA TYR A 91 10.27 -2.39 8.20
C TYR A 91 8.79 -2.48 8.53
N VAL A 92 8.20 -1.36 8.93
CA VAL A 92 6.74 -1.21 8.92
C VAL A 92 6.36 -0.91 7.48
N LYS A 93 5.78 -1.91 6.80
CA LYS A 93 5.25 -1.75 5.45
C LYS A 93 3.78 -1.38 5.56
N THR A 94 3.47 -0.09 5.42
CA THR A 94 2.08 0.34 5.28
C THR A 94 1.73 0.33 3.81
N LYS A 95 0.64 -0.36 3.46
CA LYS A 95 0.16 -0.44 2.08
C LYS A 95 -1.10 0.36 1.93
N TYR A 96 -1.22 1.06 0.81
CA TYR A 96 -2.36 1.92 0.51
C TYR A 96 -2.87 1.62 -0.89
N VAL A 97 -4.19 1.62 -1.06
CA VAL A 97 -4.83 1.75 -2.37
C VAL A 97 -5.58 3.08 -2.41
N THR A 98 -5.30 3.87 -3.44
CA THR A 98 -5.98 5.13 -3.72
C THR A 98 -6.83 4.96 -4.97
N LEU A 99 -8.12 5.23 -4.82
CA LEU A 99 -9.14 5.11 -5.86
C LEU A 99 -9.59 6.50 -6.26
N THR A 100 -9.57 6.79 -7.56
CA THR A 100 -9.84 8.12 -8.11
C THR A 100 -10.99 8.05 -9.10
N ILE A 101 -11.96 8.95 -8.97
CA ILE A 101 -13.12 9.04 -9.86
C ILE A 101 -13.38 10.48 -10.29
N GLU A 102 -13.96 10.63 -11.48
CA GLU A 102 -14.58 11.87 -11.90
C GLU A 102 -16.05 11.91 -11.45
N ALA A 103 -16.46 13.03 -10.86
CA ALA A 103 -17.86 13.25 -10.47
C ALA A 103 -18.27 14.71 -10.63
N GLU A 104 -19.57 14.94 -10.77
CA GLU A 104 -20.11 16.30 -10.98
C GLU A 104 -19.98 17.18 -9.73
N ASN A 105 -20.18 16.59 -8.56
CA ASN A 105 -20.18 17.26 -7.27
C ASN A 105 -19.83 16.27 -6.14
N LEU A 106 -19.62 16.80 -4.94
CA LEU A 106 -19.24 16.02 -3.76
C LEU A 106 -20.30 14.96 -3.37
N PRO A 107 -21.61 15.24 -3.36
CA PRO A 107 -22.62 14.21 -3.10
C PRO A 107 -22.57 13.02 -4.08
N ALA A 108 -22.44 13.29 -5.37
CA ALA A 108 -22.32 12.26 -6.40
C ALA A 108 -21.04 11.43 -6.22
N ALA A 109 -19.91 12.08 -5.89
CA ALA A 109 -18.67 11.40 -5.57
C ALA A 109 -18.82 10.47 -4.35
N ARG A 110 -19.45 10.96 -3.27
CA ARG A 110 -19.69 10.17 -2.05
C ARG A 110 -20.54 8.93 -2.31
N ALA A 111 -21.62 9.08 -3.08
CA ALA A 111 -22.48 7.95 -3.44
C ALA A 111 -21.72 6.88 -4.25
N ARG A 112 -20.89 7.30 -5.21
CA ARG A 112 -20.02 6.38 -5.96
C ARG A 112 -18.98 5.70 -5.06
N PHE A 113 -18.32 6.46 -4.21
CA PHE A 113 -17.31 5.92 -3.30
C PHE A 113 -17.87 4.93 -2.30
N ALA A 114 -19.10 5.09 -1.80
CA ALA A 114 -19.69 4.13 -0.86
C ALA A 114 -19.73 2.70 -1.43
N ARG A 115 -20.04 2.57 -2.73
CA ARG A 115 -20.04 1.28 -3.41
C ARG A 115 -18.62 0.77 -3.66
N ILE A 116 -17.78 1.62 -4.26
CA ILE A 116 -16.38 1.29 -4.60
C ILE A 116 -15.59 0.85 -3.35
N GLU A 117 -15.82 1.53 -2.22
CA GLU A 117 -15.23 1.21 -0.93
C GLU A 117 -15.66 -0.16 -0.43
N THR A 118 -16.97 -0.43 -0.42
CA THR A 118 -17.51 -1.72 0.02
C THR A 118 -16.93 -2.86 -0.82
N ASP A 119 -16.90 -2.70 -2.14
CA ASP A 119 -16.36 -3.70 -3.06
C ASP A 119 -14.85 -3.90 -2.85
N THR A 120 -14.10 -2.82 -2.60
CA THR A 120 -12.65 -2.88 -2.34
C THR A 120 -12.34 -3.58 -1.02
N LEU A 121 -13.06 -3.24 0.06
CA LEU A 121 -12.89 -3.87 1.37
C LEU A 121 -13.23 -5.37 1.31
N ASN A 122 -14.27 -5.75 0.57
CA ASN A 122 -14.63 -7.16 0.38
C ASN A 122 -13.52 -7.94 -0.35
N ARG A 123 -12.94 -7.37 -1.41
CA ARG A 123 -11.82 -8.02 -2.13
C ARG A 123 -10.59 -8.20 -1.26
N LEU A 124 -10.22 -7.16 -0.49
CA LEU A 124 -9.11 -7.22 0.45
C LEU A 124 -9.35 -8.27 1.54
N LYS A 125 -10.58 -8.34 2.07
CA LYS A 125 -10.98 -9.37 3.04
C LYS A 125 -10.87 -10.78 2.48
N VAL A 126 -11.32 -11.02 1.24
CA VAL A 126 -11.20 -12.33 0.56
C VAL A 126 -9.74 -12.71 0.37
N MET A 127 -8.88 -11.74 0.05
CA MET A 127 -7.42 -11.94 -0.05
C MET A 127 -6.74 -12.20 1.31
N GLY A 128 -7.45 -12.05 2.44
CA GLY A 128 -6.90 -12.17 3.78
C GLY A 128 -6.16 -10.92 4.28
N ALA A 129 -6.34 -9.78 3.60
CA ALA A 129 -5.78 -8.50 4.02
C ALA A 129 -6.80 -7.73 4.89
N ALA A 130 -6.43 -7.44 6.13
CA ALA A 130 -7.19 -6.48 6.94
C ALA A 130 -7.05 -5.09 6.31
N ALA A 131 -8.14 -4.31 6.28
CA ALA A 131 -8.16 -3.01 5.63
C ALA A 131 -9.03 -2.01 6.40
N HIS A 132 -8.61 -0.75 6.39
CA HIS A 132 -9.37 0.36 6.95
C HIS A 132 -9.29 1.58 6.03
N VAL A 133 -10.40 2.30 5.97
CA VAL A 133 -10.51 3.51 5.16
C VAL A 133 -9.86 4.66 5.91
N LEU A 134 -9.03 5.43 5.22
CA LEU A 134 -8.43 6.63 5.82
C LEU A 134 -9.42 7.78 5.77
N ASP A 135 -9.65 8.43 6.91
CA ASP A 135 -10.37 9.70 6.96
C ASP A 135 -9.35 10.86 6.98
N GLY A 136 -9.80 12.07 6.64
CA GLY A 136 -8.95 13.26 6.55
C GLY A 136 -8.26 13.66 7.87
N LYS A 137 -8.53 12.97 8.98
CA LYS A 137 -7.87 13.16 10.28
C LYS A 137 -6.60 12.34 10.47
N ASP A 138 -6.38 11.30 9.67
CA ASP A 138 -5.29 10.33 9.89
C ASP A 138 -3.93 10.79 9.35
N GLY A 139 -3.71 12.10 9.19
CA GLY A 139 -2.46 12.71 8.71
C GLY A 139 -2.20 12.53 7.20
N TRP A 140 -2.96 11.66 6.53
CA TRP A 140 -3.03 11.57 5.08
C TRP A 140 -4.22 12.42 4.64
N SER A 141 -3.94 13.61 4.09
CA SER A 141 -4.95 14.48 3.47
C SER A 141 -5.64 13.74 2.33
N CYS A 142 -6.73 13.03 2.65
CA CYS A 142 -7.58 12.34 1.69
C CYS A 142 -8.55 13.34 1.06
N PHE A 143 -8.02 14.32 0.34
CA PHE A 143 -8.71 15.10 -0.69
C PHE A 143 -7.63 15.72 -1.59
N THR A 144 -6.90 14.89 -2.35
CA THR A 144 -6.15 15.44 -3.47
C THR A 144 -7.16 15.77 -4.57
N ILE A 145 -7.68 17.00 -4.56
CA ILE A 145 -8.30 17.57 -5.75
C ILE A 145 -7.15 17.80 -6.74
N SER A 146 -6.75 16.75 -7.46
CA SER A 146 -5.84 16.88 -8.59
C SER A 146 -6.63 17.53 -9.72
N PHE A 147 -6.62 18.86 -9.79
CA PHE A 147 -7.14 19.59 -10.94
C PHE A 147 -6.18 19.36 -12.12
N THR A 148 -6.29 18.21 -12.80
CA THR A 148 -5.58 17.99 -14.07
C THR A 148 -6.19 18.88 -15.12
N ARG A 149 -5.63 20.09 -15.28
CA ARG A 149 -5.96 21.03 -16.34
C ARG A 149 -5.69 20.37 -17.69
N ARG A 150 -6.77 20.21 -18.47
CA ARG A 150 -6.77 19.69 -19.85
C ARG A 150 -5.79 20.50 -20.71
N ALA A 151 -4.85 19.82 -21.38
CA ALA A 151 -4.05 20.40 -22.45
C ALA A 151 -4.24 19.58 -23.74
N GLY A 152 -4.87 20.22 -24.73
CA GLY A 152 -4.59 20.06 -26.16
C GLY A 152 -4.76 18.69 -26.81
N SER A 153 -5.88 18.53 -27.51
CA SER A 153 -6.01 17.61 -28.65
C SER A 153 -4.95 17.89 -29.73
N SER A 154 -4.26 16.87 -30.21
CA SER A 154 -3.67 16.81 -31.56
C SER A 154 -3.50 15.35 -32.00
N PRO A 155 -4.10 14.90 -33.11
CA PRO A 155 -3.89 13.56 -33.64
C PRO A 155 -2.61 13.53 -34.49
N LEU A 156 -1.62 12.71 -34.10
CA LEU A 156 -0.48 12.41 -34.98
C LEU A 156 -0.88 11.29 -35.94
N ASN A 157 -0.95 11.65 -37.22
CA ASN A 157 -1.26 10.78 -38.34
C ASN A 157 0.03 10.50 -39.14
N GLY A 158 0.29 9.23 -39.46
CA GLY A 158 1.30 8.76 -40.43
C GLY A 158 2.77 8.82 -39.96
N THR A 159 3.67 7.88 -40.25
CA THR A 159 3.73 6.78 -41.22
C THR A 159 4.95 5.91 -40.88
N GLY A 160 4.83 4.59 -41.05
CA GLY A 160 5.93 3.76 -41.59
C GLY A 160 6.97 3.15 -40.64
N SER A 161 6.91 1.82 -40.53
CA SER A 161 8.02 0.85 -40.42
C SER A 161 8.06 -0.02 -39.15
N ARG A 162 7.46 -1.22 -39.25
CA ARG A 162 7.97 -2.48 -38.67
C ARG A 162 8.96 -3.12 -39.68
N PRO A 163 9.76 -4.16 -39.37
CA PRO A 163 9.84 -5.03 -38.17
C PRO A 163 11.28 -5.21 -37.62
N ALA A 164 11.51 -5.79 -36.44
CA ALA A 164 11.97 -7.19 -36.18
C ALA A 164 12.81 -7.13 -34.87
N ALA A 165 13.05 -8.13 -34.03
CA ALA A 165 12.80 -9.55 -34.01
C ALA A 165 12.77 -10.02 -32.53
N PHE A 166 12.12 -11.16 -32.33
CA PHE A 166 12.15 -11.99 -31.14
C PHE A 166 13.59 -12.47 -30.84
N ARG A 167 14.07 -12.28 -29.60
CA ARG A 167 15.06 -13.15 -28.94
C ARG A 167 14.96 -12.98 -27.43
#